data_AF-A0A072P7V3-F1
#
_entry.id   AF-A0A072P7V3-F1
#
_cell.length_a   1.000
_cell.length_b   1.000
_cell.length_c   1.000
_cell.angle_alpha   90.00
_cell.angle_beta   90.00
_cell.angle_gamma   90.00
#
_symmetry.space_group_name_H-M   'P 1'
#
loop_
_entity.id
_entity.type
_entity.pdbx_description
1 polymer ?
#
loop_
_entity_poly.entity_id
_entity_poly.type
_entity_poly.pdbx_seq_one_letter_code
_entity_poly.pdbx_strand_id
1 'polypeptide(L)'
;RCIYPLVQEGRPCKNKIASRLLTTTADIKKKILEETSSAERSALLREFIRNCCCKRDHREKVTDTVLAEELLQRWRTELDAIKSPPTISGARTPQAPHGYGLRSRGAVAQPTTSSLGREGGASIDEFEPMKRRSDQTLVGMILRPLSSADLGERNIGELYAYQRASSRGVIKIGCSVDTNGRMRGIKSRCKYEPTLLHCVRNVPYMARAETFVHYELLPYWRRELKCNHGLGCNVQHQEWFQCSIELATRSMDNFSKWLVEAEPYDGYGFLKSEWKKFIEGMERAGRQVTSQSLLD
;
A
#
# COMPACT_ATOMS: atom_id res chain seq x y z
N ARG A 1 -4.42 16.66 -2.08
CA ARG A 1 -3.81 17.90 -2.65
C ARG A 1 -4.91 18.62 -3.42
N CYS A 2 -4.80 19.95 -3.61
CA CYS A 2 -5.82 20.71 -4.35
C CYS A 2 -6.04 20.13 -5.76
N ILE A 3 -7.30 19.92 -6.16
CA ILE A 3 -7.63 19.34 -7.49
C ILE A 3 -7.70 20.38 -8.62
N TYR A 4 -7.62 21.67 -8.30
CA TYR A 4 -7.78 22.74 -9.28
C TYR A 4 -6.67 22.70 -10.36
N PRO A 5 -7.02 22.62 -11.66
CA PRO A 5 -6.06 22.62 -12.76
C PRO A 5 -5.55 24.05 -13.05
N LEU A 6 -4.24 24.19 -13.22
CA LEU A 6 -3.63 25.43 -13.71
C LEU A 6 -3.33 25.23 -15.21
N VAL A 7 -4.35 25.48 -16.04
CA VAL A 7 -4.32 25.16 -17.48
C VAL A 7 -3.12 25.82 -18.19
N GLN A 8 -2.83 27.09 -17.88
CA GLN A 8 -1.68 27.81 -18.43
C GLN A 8 -0.32 27.20 -18.04
N GLU A 9 -0.27 26.49 -16.91
CA GLU A 9 0.96 25.88 -16.40
C GLU A 9 1.03 24.37 -16.65
N GLY A 10 0.02 23.78 -17.32
CA GLY A 10 -0.04 22.35 -17.64
C GLY A 10 0.02 21.43 -16.42
N ARG A 11 -0.36 21.90 -15.22
CA ARG A 11 -0.20 21.14 -13.97
C ARG A 11 -1.32 21.43 -12.95
N PRO A 12 -1.57 20.54 -11.98
CA PRO A 12 -2.48 20.84 -10.88
C PRO A 12 -1.87 21.79 -9.85
N CYS A 13 -2.73 22.42 -9.06
CA CYS A 13 -2.33 23.22 -7.92
C CYS A 13 -1.52 22.39 -6.90
N LYS A 14 -0.39 22.92 -6.44
CA LYS A 14 0.50 22.26 -5.47
C LYS A 14 0.10 22.48 -4.00
N ASN A 15 -0.87 23.36 -3.74
CA ASN A 15 -1.26 23.71 -2.38
C ASN A 15 -1.88 22.51 -1.63
N LYS A 16 -1.58 22.45 -0.34
CA LYS A 16 -2.21 21.48 0.57
C LYS A 16 -3.65 21.91 0.87
N ILE A 17 -4.52 20.91 1.02
CA ILE A 17 -5.86 21.10 1.58
C ILE A 17 -5.71 21.02 3.10
N ALA A 18 -6.45 21.84 3.84
CA ALA A 18 -6.42 21.81 5.30
C ALA A 18 -6.87 20.43 5.81
N SER A 19 -6.16 19.87 6.80
CA SER A 19 -6.45 18.54 7.36
C SER A 19 -7.89 18.38 7.83
N ARG A 20 -8.46 19.43 8.43
CA ARG A 20 -9.85 19.52 8.89
C ARG A 20 -10.85 19.23 7.78
N LEU A 21 -10.55 19.69 6.56
CA LEU A 21 -11.40 19.47 5.39
C LEU A 21 -11.31 18.04 4.88
N LEU A 22 -10.22 17.31 5.14
CA LEU A 22 -10.11 15.90 4.72
C LEU A 22 -11.10 15.02 5.48
N THR A 23 -11.30 15.26 6.78
CA THR A 23 -12.32 14.58 7.59
C THR A 23 -13.72 14.89 7.07
N THR A 24 -14.05 16.18 6.88
CA THR A 24 -15.35 16.60 6.33
C THR A 24 -15.59 16.04 4.92
N THR A 25 -14.54 15.93 4.09
CA THR A 25 -14.63 15.37 2.74
C THR A 25 -14.94 13.87 2.76
N ALA A 26 -14.40 13.13 3.74
CA ALA A 26 -14.74 11.71 3.93
C ALA A 26 -16.21 11.53 4.35
N ASP A 27 -16.72 12.38 5.24
CA ASP A 27 -18.12 12.35 5.67
C ASP A 27 -19.08 12.69 4.53
N ILE A 28 -18.76 13.72 3.73
CA ILE A 28 -19.54 14.08 2.54
C ILE A 28 -19.53 12.95 1.52
N LYS A 29 -18.39 12.27 1.32
CA LYS A 29 -18.32 11.11 0.42
C LYS A 29 -19.30 10.01 0.84
N LYS A 30 -19.39 9.71 2.14
CA LYS A 30 -20.33 8.73 2.67
C LYS A 30 -21.78 9.16 2.38
N LYS A 31 -22.11 10.42 2.67
CA LYS A 31 -23.45 10.98 2.38
C LYS A 31 -23.82 10.90 0.91
N ILE A 32 -22.90 11.20 -0.01
CA ILE A 32 -23.15 11.12 -1.47
C ILE A 32 -23.58 9.71 -1.90
N LEU A 33 -22.96 8.67 -1.32
CA LEU A 33 -23.25 7.27 -1.67
C LEU A 33 -24.62 6.84 -1.13
N GLU A 34 -24.96 7.29 0.08
CA GLU A 34 -26.24 6.99 0.76
C GLU A 34 -27.41 7.81 0.20
N GLU A 35 -27.13 8.99 -0.39
CA GLU A 35 -28.16 9.90 -0.88
C GLU A 35 -28.91 9.32 -2.09
N THR A 36 -30.24 9.35 -2.01
CA THR A 36 -31.16 8.88 -3.05
C THR A 36 -31.70 10.01 -3.91
N SER A 37 -31.84 11.21 -3.35
CA SER A 37 -32.28 12.41 -4.04
C SER A 37 -31.21 12.95 -4.99
N SER A 38 -31.56 13.07 -6.28
CA SER A 38 -30.63 13.62 -7.28
C SER A 38 -30.22 15.07 -6.97
N ALA A 39 -31.16 15.88 -6.47
CA ALA A 39 -30.91 17.28 -6.12
C ALA A 39 -29.95 17.41 -4.93
N GLU A 40 -30.19 16.66 -3.86
CA GLU A 40 -29.36 16.69 -2.65
C GLU A 40 -27.98 16.08 -2.90
N ARG A 41 -27.90 14.99 -3.68
CA ARG A 41 -26.63 14.40 -4.11
C ARG A 41 -25.79 15.41 -4.88
N SER A 42 -26.43 16.25 -5.69
CA SER A 42 -25.76 17.28 -6.46
C SER A 42 -25.23 18.41 -5.59
N ALA A 43 -25.99 18.82 -4.57
CA ALA A 43 -25.51 19.78 -3.57
C ALA A 43 -24.29 19.23 -2.82
N LEU A 44 -24.35 17.96 -2.40
CA LEU A 44 -23.23 17.28 -1.74
C LEU A 44 -22.00 17.15 -2.66
N LEU A 45 -22.18 16.85 -3.94
CA LEU A 45 -21.10 16.81 -4.92
C LEU A 45 -20.44 18.18 -5.11
N ARG A 46 -21.22 19.27 -5.18
CA ARG A 46 -20.67 20.65 -5.22
C ARG A 46 -19.84 20.95 -3.99
N GLU A 47 -20.35 20.56 -2.82
CA GLU A 47 -19.61 20.74 -1.56
C GLU A 47 -18.32 19.91 -1.53
N PHE A 48 -18.36 18.68 -2.03
CA PHE A 48 -17.21 17.80 -2.15
C PHE A 48 -16.13 18.37 -3.08
N ILE A 49 -16.50 18.85 -4.28
CA ILE A 49 -15.59 19.54 -5.22
C ILE A 49 -14.93 20.72 -4.53
N ARG A 50 -15.71 21.55 -3.84
CA ARG A 50 -15.22 22.73 -3.11
C ARG A 50 -14.20 22.34 -2.04
N ASN A 51 -14.44 21.26 -1.30
CA ASN A 51 -13.54 20.79 -0.25
C ASN A 51 -12.26 20.12 -0.80
N CYS A 52 -12.27 19.70 -2.06
CA CYS A 52 -11.09 19.24 -2.77
C CYS A 52 -10.17 20.38 -3.28
N CYS A 53 -10.60 21.65 -3.15
CA CYS A 53 -9.81 22.82 -3.53
C CYS A 53 -9.15 23.50 -2.32
N CYS A 54 -7.97 24.10 -2.53
CA CYS A 54 -7.28 24.81 -1.46
C CYS A 54 -8.02 26.11 -1.10
N LYS A 55 -8.23 26.34 0.21
CA LYS A 55 -8.95 27.51 0.74
C LYS A 55 -8.38 28.85 0.25
N ARG A 56 -7.06 28.96 0.15
CA ARG A 56 -6.37 30.22 -0.13
C ARG A 56 -6.68 30.77 -1.54
N ASP A 57 -6.65 29.90 -2.55
CA ASP A 57 -6.56 30.36 -3.94
C ASP A 57 -7.71 29.84 -4.84
N HIS A 58 -8.33 28.68 -4.52
CA HIS A 58 -9.18 27.96 -5.47
C HIS A 58 -10.55 27.53 -4.95
N ARG A 59 -10.78 27.56 -3.63
CA ARG A 59 -12.04 27.08 -3.04
C ARG A 59 -13.25 27.91 -3.47
N GLU A 60 -13.13 29.22 -3.45
CA GLU A 60 -14.23 30.11 -3.89
C GLU A 60 -14.26 30.23 -5.41
N LYS A 61 -13.11 30.06 -6.09
CA LYS A 61 -13.01 30.18 -7.55
C LYS A 61 -13.53 28.96 -8.31
N VAL A 62 -13.69 27.80 -7.65
CA VAL A 62 -14.20 26.61 -8.33
C VAL A 62 -15.73 26.63 -8.39
N THR A 63 -16.39 27.29 -7.45
CA THR A 63 -17.85 27.44 -7.42
C THR A 63 -18.33 28.16 -8.70
N ASP A 64 -19.37 27.63 -9.32
CA ASP A 64 -20.01 28.19 -10.52
C ASP A 64 -19.10 28.33 -11.76
N THR A 65 -18.08 27.47 -11.85
CA THR A 65 -17.24 27.36 -13.06
C THR A 65 -17.66 26.20 -13.95
N VAL A 66 -17.33 26.29 -15.25
CA VAL A 66 -17.48 25.18 -16.21
C VAL A 66 -16.81 23.91 -15.69
N LEU A 67 -15.63 24.04 -15.08
CA LEU A 67 -14.92 22.93 -14.47
C LEU A 67 -15.73 22.23 -13.36
N ALA A 68 -16.41 23.00 -12.51
CA ALA A 68 -17.24 22.40 -11.45
C ALA A 68 -18.45 21.66 -12.03
N GLU A 69 -19.07 22.19 -13.09
CA GLU A 69 -20.17 21.50 -13.78
C GLU A 69 -19.70 20.22 -14.49
N GLU A 70 -18.55 20.26 -15.16
CA GLU A 70 -17.95 19.07 -15.80
C GLU A 70 -17.64 17.96 -14.79
N LEU A 71 -17.02 18.32 -13.66
CA LEU A 71 -16.73 17.37 -12.59
C LEU A 71 -18.01 16.80 -11.98
N LEU A 72 -19.02 17.65 -11.76
CA LEU A 72 -20.30 17.24 -11.21
C LEU A 72 -21.04 16.29 -12.16
N GLN A 73 -21.07 16.58 -13.46
CA GLN A 73 -21.71 15.73 -14.46
C GLN A 73 -20.98 14.39 -14.62
N ARG A 74 -19.65 14.42 -14.64
CA ARG A 74 -18.83 13.20 -14.68
C ARG A 74 -19.11 12.30 -13.48
N TRP A 75 -19.04 12.83 -12.27
CA TRP A 75 -19.24 12.04 -11.05
C TRP A 75 -20.68 11.56 -10.87
N ARG A 76 -21.69 12.32 -11.33
CA ARG A 76 -23.06 11.78 -11.42
C ARG A 76 -23.12 10.55 -12.31
N THR A 77 -22.55 10.64 -13.51
CA THR A 77 -22.53 9.53 -14.48
C THR A 77 -21.83 8.30 -13.90
N GLU A 78 -20.69 8.48 -13.24
CA GLU A 78 -19.97 7.40 -12.56
C GLU A 78 -20.80 6.78 -11.43
N LEU A 79 -21.53 7.58 -10.65
CA LEU A 79 -22.39 7.09 -9.56
C LEU A 79 -23.65 6.36 -10.06
N ASP A 80 -24.26 6.84 -11.14
CA ASP A 80 -25.45 6.21 -11.71
C ASP A 80 -25.10 4.88 -12.41
N ALA A 81 -23.90 4.79 -13.00
CA ALA A 81 -23.35 3.54 -13.52
C ALA A 81 -23.08 2.50 -12.41
N ILE A 82 -22.74 2.93 -11.19
CA ILE A 82 -22.57 2.03 -10.04
C ILE A 82 -23.93 1.50 -9.56
N LYS A 83 -25.00 2.30 -9.63
CA LYS A 83 -26.34 1.91 -9.17
C LYS A 83 -27.13 1.08 -10.19
N SER A 84 -26.71 1.10 -11.46
CA SER A 84 -27.34 0.35 -12.54
C SER A 84 -26.48 -0.86 -12.90
N PRO A 85 -26.82 -2.09 -12.49
CA PRO A 85 -26.06 -3.26 -12.89
C PRO A 85 -26.10 -3.47 -14.41
N PRO A 86 -25.02 -3.97 -15.04
CA PRO A 86 -25.05 -4.32 -16.45
C PRO A 86 -26.04 -5.48 -16.67
N THR A 87 -26.96 -5.28 -17.61
CA THR A 87 -27.84 -6.33 -18.13
C THR A 87 -26.99 -7.39 -18.83
N ILE A 88 -26.70 -8.50 -18.15
CA ILE A 88 -25.99 -9.65 -18.71
C ILE A 88 -26.96 -10.44 -19.59
N SER A 89 -26.64 -10.55 -20.89
CA SER A 89 -27.17 -11.59 -21.77
C SER A 89 -26.02 -12.48 -22.22
N GLY A 90 -26.17 -13.79 -22.07
CA GLY A 90 -25.36 -14.79 -22.78
C GLY A 90 -24.52 -15.71 -21.90
N ALA A 91 -25.06 -16.90 -21.65
CA ALA A 91 -24.49 -18.00 -20.89
C ALA A 91 -23.28 -18.70 -21.55
N ARG A 92 -22.42 -19.33 -20.74
CA ARG A 92 -22.05 -20.76 -20.87
C ARG A 92 -21.13 -21.25 -19.74
N THR A 93 -21.60 -22.26 -19.03
CA THR A 93 -20.85 -23.16 -18.16
C THR A 93 -19.98 -24.11 -19.00
N PRO A 94 -18.85 -24.59 -18.48
CA PRO A 94 -18.68 -26.05 -18.41
C PRO A 94 -18.08 -26.56 -17.09
N GLN A 95 -18.31 -27.86 -16.92
CA GLN A 95 -18.19 -28.72 -15.75
C GLN A 95 -16.76 -29.00 -15.28
N ALA A 96 -16.66 -29.39 -14.01
CA ALA A 96 -15.51 -30.05 -13.39
C ALA A 96 -15.44 -31.56 -13.76
N PRO A 97 -14.28 -32.19 -13.53
CA PRO A 97 -14.28 -33.54 -12.98
C PRO A 97 -13.31 -33.73 -11.78
N HIS A 98 -13.80 -34.52 -10.81
CA HIS A 98 -13.14 -35.54 -9.96
C HIS A 98 -11.59 -35.58 -9.95
N GLY A 99 -10.84 -35.63 -8.84
CA GLY A 99 -11.11 -36.08 -7.47
C GLY A 99 -10.24 -37.31 -7.13
N TYR A 100 -9.21 -37.18 -6.29
CA TYR A 100 -8.47 -38.19 -5.47
C TYR A 100 -7.47 -37.37 -4.62
N GLY A 101 -7.11 -37.61 -3.35
CA GLY A 101 -7.39 -38.61 -2.34
C GLY A 101 -6.70 -38.16 -1.03
N LEU A 102 -7.26 -38.54 0.12
CA LEU A 102 -6.80 -38.18 1.47
C LEU A 102 -5.52 -38.93 1.92
N ARG A 103 -4.86 -38.32 2.94
CA ARG A 103 -3.85 -38.83 3.92
C ARG A 103 -2.40 -38.42 3.60
N SER A 104 -1.56 -37.94 4.53
CA SER A 104 -1.42 -38.25 5.96
C SER A 104 -0.78 -37.10 6.76
N ARG A 105 -1.00 -37.18 8.09
CA ARG A 105 -0.41 -36.39 9.19
C ARG A 105 1.13 -36.37 9.20
N GLY A 106 1.70 -35.25 9.63
CA GLY A 106 3.04 -35.11 10.22
C GLY A 106 3.21 -33.66 10.71
N ALA A 107 2.83 -33.38 11.96
CA ALA A 107 3.77 -33.17 13.08
C ALA A 107 4.49 -31.81 13.01
N VAL A 108 4.09 -30.98 13.96
CA VAL A 108 4.59 -29.66 14.36
C VAL A 108 6.10 -29.66 14.58
N ALA A 109 6.78 -28.63 14.05
CA ALA A 109 8.05 -28.17 14.59
C ALA A 109 8.09 -26.64 14.58
N GLN A 110 8.07 -26.04 15.77
CA GLN A 110 8.46 -24.66 15.99
C GLN A 110 9.97 -24.51 15.73
N PRO A 111 10.46 -23.42 15.11
CA PRO A 111 11.89 -23.16 15.10
C PRO A 111 12.30 -22.59 16.45
N THR A 112 12.93 -23.44 17.24
CA THR A 112 13.78 -23.07 18.38
C THR A 112 14.93 -22.20 17.90
N THR A 113 15.10 -21.06 18.57
CA THR A 113 16.27 -20.18 18.49
C THR A 113 17.54 -20.98 18.77
N SER A 114 18.34 -21.22 17.73
CA SER A 114 19.64 -21.86 17.83
C SER A 114 20.69 -20.87 17.34
N SER A 115 21.45 -20.36 18.32
CA SER A 115 22.71 -19.64 18.18
C SER A 115 23.67 -20.34 17.23
N LEU A 116 24.23 -19.62 16.25
CA LEU A 116 25.55 -19.82 15.65
C LEU A 116 25.95 -18.57 14.84
N GLY A 117 27.21 -18.13 14.96
CA GLY A 117 27.83 -17.17 14.04
C GLY A 117 28.08 -15.76 14.61
N ARG A 118 29.12 -15.63 15.43
CA ARG A 118 29.65 -14.34 15.90
C ARG A 118 30.50 -13.70 14.81
N GLU A 119 29.87 -13.01 13.87
CA GLU A 119 30.54 -12.11 12.92
C GLU A 119 29.97 -10.70 13.05
N GLY A 120 30.79 -9.78 13.59
CA GLY A 120 30.63 -8.33 13.52
C GLY A 120 29.20 -7.80 13.47
N GLY A 121 28.37 -8.17 14.45
CA GLY A 121 27.00 -7.67 14.55
C GLY A 121 27.00 -6.16 14.69
N ALA A 122 26.13 -5.49 13.94
CA ALA A 122 25.79 -4.11 14.22
C ALA A 122 25.52 -3.97 15.72
N SER A 123 26.12 -2.95 16.37
CA SER A 123 25.86 -2.70 17.78
C SER A 123 24.35 -2.66 17.99
N ILE A 124 23.87 -3.43 18.97
CA ILE A 124 22.47 -3.46 19.42
C ILE A 124 21.95 -2.04 19.72
N ASP A 125 22.86 -1.06 19.90
CA ASP A 125 22.55 0.33 20.22
C ASP A 125 22.12 1.21 19.03
N GLU A 126 22.29 0.80 17.77
CA GLU A 126 21.95 1.67 16.61
C GLU A 126 20.45 1.66 16.27
N PHE A 127 19.79 0.53 16.54
CA PHE A 127 18.41 0.27 16.15
C PHE A 127 17.58 -0.22 17.33
N GLU A 128 16.32 0.20 17.37
CA GLU A 128 15.36 -0.28 18.35
C GLU A 128 14.18 -0.99 17.67
N PRO A 129 13.58 -2.02 18.32
CA PRO A 129 12.35 -2.63 17.85
C PRO A 129 11.24 -1.60 17.65
N MET A 130 10.51 -1.71 16.54
CA MET A 130 9.30 -0.94 16.33
C MET A 130 8.22 -1.37 17.32
N LYS A 131 7.61 -0.40 18.02
CA LYS A 131 6.48 -0.69 18.91
C LYS A 131 5.27 -1.09 18.07
N ARG A 132 4.86 -2.35 18.20
CA ARG A 132 3.67 -2.87 17.54
C ARG A 132 2.42 -2.15 18.06
N ARG A 133 1.61 -1.62 17.14
CA ARG A 133 0.22 -1.29 17.46
C ARG A 133 -0.62 -2.55 17.27
N SER A 134 -1.40 -2.92 18.27
CA SER A 134 -2.15 -4.19 18.29
C SER A 134 -3.23 -4.26 17.22
N ASP A 135 -3.69 -3.11 16.71
CA ASP A 135 -4.73 -2.95 15.69
C ASP A 135 -4.20 -3.07 14.25
N GLN A 136 -2.90 -3.28 14.07
CA GLN A 136 -2.26 -3.28 12.76
C GLN A 136 -1.63 -4.65 12.46
N THR A 137 -2.36 -5.46 11.69
CA THR A 137 -1.93 -6.80 11.24
C THR A 137 -1.77 -6.82 9.72
N LEU A 138 -0.99 -7.78 9.21
CA LEU A 138 -0.89 -8.04 7.76
C LEU A 138 -2.28 -8.25 7.14
N VAL A 139 -3.12 -9.07 7.77
CA VAL A 139 -4.48 -9.33 7.29
C VAL A 139 -5.31 -8.06 7.23
N GLY A 140 -5.28 -7.25 8.28
CA GLY A 140 -5.98 -5.96 8.30
C GLY A 140 -5.51 -5.01 7.19
N MET A 141 -4.23 -5.08 6.78
CA MET A 141 -3.71 -4.30 5.66
C MET A 141 -4.14 -4.84 4.29
N ILE A 142 -4.19 -6.17 4.12
CA ILE A 142 -4.62 -6.80 2.87
C ILE A 142 -6.11 -6.54 2.63
N LEU A 143 -6.95 -6.69 3.66
CA LEU A 143 -8.40 -6.47 3.59
C LEU A 143 -8.79 -5.01 3.37
N ARG A 144 -7.89 -4.07 3.69
CA ARG A 144 -8.15 -2.64 3.50
C ARG A 144 -8.13 -2.29 2.00
N PRO A 145 -9.16 -1.59 1.48
CA PRO A 145 -9.17 -1.16 0.09
C PRO A 145 -7.91 -0.37 -0.30
N LEU A 146 -7.55 -0.46 -1.58
CA LEU A 146 -6.55 0.39 -2.19
C LEU A 146 -7.01 1.85 -2.10
N SER A 147 -6.08 2.73 -1.72
CA SER A 147 -6.32 4.16 -1.68
C SER A 147 -6.25 4.75 -3.08
N SER A 148 -6.69 6.01 -3.25
CA SER A 148 -6.51 6.71 -4.52
C SER A 148 -5.03 6.92 -4.89
N ALA A 149 -4.14 6.99 -3.90
CA ALA A 149 -2.71 6.99 -4.14
C ALA A 149 -2.24 5.63 -4.66
N ASP A 150 -2.89 4.55 -4.22
CA ASP A 150 -2.53 3.21 -4.65
C ASP A 150 -2.97 2.92 -6.10
N LEU A 151 -4.10 3.47 -6.52
CA LEU A 151 -4.66 3.26 -7.87
C LEU A 151 -4.08 4.19 -8.94
N GLY A 152 -3.20 5.13 -8.56
CA GLY A 152 -2.61 6.06 -9.52
C GLY A 152 -1.59 5.41 -10.46
N GLU A 153 -1.45 5.98 -11.67
CA GLU A 153 -0.49 5.54 -12.72
C GLU A 153 0.96 5.37 -12.24
N ARG A 154 1.33 6.03 -11.13
CA ARG A 154 2.68 5.98 -10.53
C ARG A 154 2.86 4.85 -9.52
N ASN A 155 1.89 3.95 -9.37
CA ASN A 155 1.99 2.89 -8.36
C ASN A 155 2.38 1.52 -8.94
N ILE A 156 2.84 1.47 -10.20
CA ILE A 156 3.71 0.39 -10.67
C ILE A 156 5.14 0.87 -10.50
N GLY A 157 5.99 0.05 -9.88
CA GLY A 157 7.39 0.40 -9.70
C GLY A 157 8.23 -0.75 -9.19
N GLU A 158 9.20 -0.44 -8.35
CA GLU A 158 10.20 -1.38 -7.88
C GLU A 158 10.19 -1.47 -6.35
N LEU A 159 10.23 -2.70 -5.83
CA LEU A 159 10.58 -2.96 -4.44
C LEU A 159 12.09 -3.20 -4.37
N TYR A 160 12.76 -2.60 -3.41
CA TYR A 160 14.18 -2.79 -3.21
C TYR A 160 14.52 -3.09 -1.76
N ALA A 161 15.58 -3.87 -1.58
CA ALA A 161 16.22 -4.11 -0.30
C ALA A 161 17.69 -3.71 -0.38
N TYR A 162 18.19 -2.98 0.60
CA TYR A 162 19.60 -2.61 0.68
C TYR A 162 20.13 -2.65 2.11
N GLN A 163 21.45 -2.67 2.26
CA GLN A 163 22.12 -2.51 3.55
C GLN A 163 23.18 -1.41 3.49
N ARG A 164 23.75 -1.04 4.64
CA ARG A 164 24.94 -0.18 4.72
C ARG A 164 26.06 -0.91 5.44
N ALA A 165 27.31 -0.57 5.11
CA ALA A 165 28.49 -1.25 5.64
C ALA A 165 28.57 -1.25 7.18
N SER A 166 28.11 -0.17 7.83
CA SER A 166 28.12 -0.01 9.28
C SER A 166 27.10 -0.89 10.02
N SER A 167 26.14 -1.48 9.31
CA SER A 167 24.95 -2.09 9.92
C SER A 167 24.66 -3.46 9.27
N ARG A 168 25.65 -4.36 9.30
CA ARG A 168 25.50 -5.71 8.76
C ARG A 168 24.42 -6.49 9.52
N GLY A 169 23.66 -7.30 8.79
CA GLY A 169 22.53 -8.06 9.34
C GLY A 169 21.25 -7.26 9.54
N VAL A 170 21.21 -5.99 9.10
CA VAL A 170 20.00 -5.16 9.10
C VAL A 170 19.76 -4.63 7.69
N ILE A 171 18.56 -4.88 7.17
CA ILE A 171 18.17 -4.60 5.78
C ILE A 171 17.13 -3.50 5.78
N LYS A 172 17.27 -2.50 4.92
CA LYS A 172 16.20 -1.54 4.64
C LYS A 172 15.39 -2.00 3.44
N ILE A 173 14.07 -2.00 3.57
CA ILE A 173 13.15 -2.34 2.48
C ILE A 173 12.37 -1.08 2.10
N GLY A 174 12.30 -0.79 0.81
CA GLY A 174 11.59 0.39 0.30
C GLY A 174 10.99 0.17 -1.08
N CYS A 175 10.17 1.11 -1.55
CA CYS A 175 9.73 1.17 -2.95
C CYS A 175 10.19 2.45 -3.68
N SER A 176 10.32 2.37 -5.01
CA SER A 176 10.53 3.51 -5.90
C SER A 176 10.19 3.19 -7.35
N VAL A 177 9.90 4.21 -8.15
CA VAL A 177 9.83 4.07 -9.62
C VAL A 177 11.22 4.04 -10.28
N ASP A 178 12.26 4.49 -9.57
CA ASP A 178 13.67 4.44 -10.01
C ASP A 178 14.57 4.13 -8.81
N THR A 179 14.86 2.85 -8.59
CA THR A 179 15.72 2.38 -7.50
C THR A 179 17.12 2.97 -7.60
N ASN A 180 17.68 3.10 -8.81
CA ASN A 180 19.04 3.64 -8.98
C ASN A 180 19.11 5.12 -8.57
N GLY A 181 18.15 5.94 -9.01
CA GLY A 181 18.00 7.32 -8.55
C GLY A 181 17.78 7.41 -7.05
N ARG A 182 16.99 6.49 -6.50
CA ARG A 182 16.77 6.40 -5.05
C ARG A 182 18.05 6.08 -4.28
N MET A 183 18.88 5.14 -4.74
CA MET A 183 20.18 4.81 -4.11
C MET A 183 21.12 6.02 -4.11
N ARG A 184 21.24 6.74 -5.23
CA ARG A 184 22.01 8.00 -5.29
C ARG A 184 21.48 9.04 -4.31
N GLY A 185 20.16 9.18 -4.22
CA GLY A 185 19.50 10.10 -3.28
C GLY A 185 19.69 9.70 -1.81
N ILE A 186 19.78 8.40 -1.51
CA ILE A 186 20.11 7.89 -0.17
C ILE A 186 21.56 8.23 0.16
N LYS A 187 22.51 7.91 -0.74
CA LYS A 187 23.93 8.24 -0.58
C LYS A 187 24.15 9.71 -0.27
N SER A 188 23.56 10.59 -1.08
CA SER A 188 23.69 12.04 -0.93
C SER A 188 23.13 12.59 0.38
N ARG A 189 21.98 12.07 0.84
CA ARG A 189 21.25 12.62 2.00
C ARG A 189 21.63 11.98 3.32
N CYS A 190 21.89 10.67 3.30
CA CYS A 190 22.14 9.87 4.50
C CYS A 190 23.63 9.64 4.77
N LYS A 191 24.50 10.07 3.84
CA LYS A 191 25.96 10.11 3.99
C LYS A 191 26.62 8.74 4.21
N TYR A 192 26.08 7.70 3.57
CA TYR A 192 26.70 6.38 3.49
C TYR A 192 26.46 5.76 2.11
N GLU A 193 27.27 4.77 1.72
CA GLU A 193 27.02 4.01 0.50
C GLU A 193 25.97 2.91 0.75
N PRO A 194 24.78 2.97 0.10
CA PRO A 194 23.85 1.85 0.16
C PRO A 194 24.34 0.72 -0.75
N THR A 195 24.38 -0.50 -0.22
CA THR A 195 24.61 -1.72 -0.99
C THR A 195 23.27 -2.35 -1.33
N LEU A 196 22.84 -2.21 -2.58
CA LEU A 196 21.61 -2.86 -3.07
C LEU A 196 21.78 -4.38 -3.00
N LEU A 197 20.84 -5.04 -2.32
CA LEU A 197 20.86 -6.49 -2.11
C LEU A 197 19.86 -7.21 -3.01
N HIS A 198 18.67 -6.62 -3.20
CA HIS A 198 17.60 -7.20 -4.01
C HIS A 198 16.72 -6.11 -4.62
N CYS A 199 16.13 -6.40 -5.78
CA CYS A 199 15.21 -5.51 -6.46
C CYS A 199 14.19 -6.31 -7.26
N VAL A 200 12.90 -6.09 -7.00
CA VAL A 200 11.78 -6.65 -7.76
C VAL A 200 11.18 -5.54 -8.60
N ARG A 201 11.04 -5.74 -9.91
CA ARG A 201 10.55 -4.74 -10.86
C ARG A 201 9.10 -4.98 -11.24
N ASN A 202 8.45 -3.95 -11.77
CA ASN A 202 7.08 -3.98 -12.28
C ASN A 202 6.05 -4.43 -11.22
N VAL A 203 6.27 -4.05 -9.96
CA VAL A 203 5.41 -4.41 -8.84
C VAL A 203 4.14 -3.56 -8.90
N PRO A 204 2.95 -4.16 -9.09
CA PRO A 204 1.69 -3.45 -9.01
C PRO A 204 1.46 -2.98 -7.58
N TYR A 205 0.82 -1.84 -7.47
CA TYR A 205 0.53 -1.21 -6.20
C TYR A 205 1.76 -1.09 -5.26
N MET A 206 2.93 -0.69 -5.78
CA MET A 206 4.23 -0.86 -5.11
C MET A 206 4.28 -0.39 -3.64
N ALA A 207 3.62 0.73 -3.30
CA ALA A 207 3.58 1.23 -1.93
C ALA A 207 2.75 0.32 -1.00
N ARG A 208 1.72 -0.32 -1.56
CA ARG A 208 0.92 -1.33 -0.87
C ARG A 208 1.70 -2.63 -0.71
N ALA A 209 2.41 -3.06 -1.76
CA ALA A 209 3.27 -4.24 -1.71
C ALA A 209 4.38 -4.08 -0.64
N GLU A 210 5.03 -2.91 -0.59
CA GLU A 210 6.00 -2.55 0.45
C GLU A 210 5.38 -2.68 1.84
N THR A 211 4.17 -2.14 2.02
CA THR A 211 3.43 -2.24 3.27
C THR A 211 3.24 -3.71 3.67
N PHE A 212 2.83 -4.59 2.75
CA PHE A 212 2.64 -6.00 3.06
C PHE A 212 3.92 -6.68 3.55
N VAL A 213 5.05 -6.44 2.86
CA VAL A 213 6.36 -6.95 3.27
C VAL A 213 6.71 -6.47 4.68
N HIS A 214 6.54 -5.17 4.96
CA HIS A 214 6.82 -4.62 6.29
C HIS A 214 5.98 -5.28 7.39
N TYR A 215 4.70 -5.56 7.11
CA TYR A 215 3.78 -6.19 8.06
C TYR A 215 4.03 -7.69 8.25
N GLU A 216 4.44 -8.41 7.21
CA GLU A 216 4.89 -9.79 7.35
C GLU A 216 6.17 -9.87 8.19
N LEU A 217 7.09 -8.92 7.98
CA LEU A 217 8.37 -8.84 8.68
C LEU A 217 8.32 -8.01 9.97
N LEU A 218 7.12 -7.71 10.47
CA LEU A 218 6.91 -6.91 11.67
C LEU A 218 7.73 -7.35 12.90
N PRO A 219 7.93 -8.66 13.18
CA PRO A 219 8.79 -9.11 14.28
C PRO A 219 10.26 -8.65 14.15
N TYR A 220 10.72 -8.44 12.91
CA TYR A 220 12.08 -8.02 12.59
C TYR A 220 12.19 -6.52 12.38
N TRP A 221 11.08 -5.79 12.37
CA TRP A 221 11.04 -4.36 12.07
C TRP A 221 11.74 -3.54 13.17
N ARG A 222 12.63 -2.66 12.73
CA ARG A 222 13.49 -1.78 13.53
C ARG A 222 13.40 -0.35 13.04
N ARG A 223 13.52 0.59 13.97
CA ARG A 223 13.77 2.01 13.69
C ARG A 223 15.21 2.33 14.07
N GLU A 224 15.89 3.10 13.24
CA GLU A 224 17.21 3.64 13.62
C GLU A 224 17.03 4.83 14.57
N LEU A 225 17.86 4.92 15.61
CA LEU A 225 17.77 6.01 16.60
C LEU A 225 18.20 7.35 15.99
N LYS A 226 19.30 7.32 15.23
CA LYS A 226 19.83 8.45 14.45
C LYS A 226 20.32 7.93 13.11
N CYS A 227 20.00 8.62 12.03
CA CYS A 227 20.48 8.25 10.70
C CYS A 227 22.01 8.32 10.64
N ASN A 228 22.62 7.17 10.31
CA ASN A 228 24.08 7.03 10.18
C ASN A 228 24.85 7.57 11.39
N HIS A 229 24.45 7.18 12.61
CA HIS A 229 25.07 7.65 13.84
C HIS A 229 25.04 9.19 14.02
N GLY A 230 24.09 9.87 13.37
CA GLY A 230 23.96 11.33 13.40
C GLY A 230 24.75 12.06 12.30
N LEU A 231 25.51 11.34 11.47
CA LEU A 231 26.20 11.91 10.31
C LEU A 231 25.29 12.07 9.08
N GLY A 232 24.12 11.42 9.11
CA GLY A 232 23.18 11.38 8.01
C GLY A 232 22.16 12.52 8.02
N CYS A 233 20.92 12.19 7.68
CA CYS A 233 19.82 13.15 7.71
C CYS A 233 19.20 13.26 9.10
N ASN A 234 18.37 14.29 9.32
CA ASN A 234 17.67 14.50 10.60
C ASN A 234 16.36 13.68 10.72
N VAL A 235 16.20 12.63 9.91
CA VAL A 235 15.00 11.77 9.92
C VAL A 235 15.34 10.47 10.64
N GLN A 236 14.41 9.97 11.44
CA GLN A 236 14.48 8.63 11.99
C GLN A 236 13.90 7.65 10.96
N HIS A 237 14.75 6.94 10.22
CA HIS A 237 14.25 5.93 9.29
C HIS A 237 13.69 4.74 10.04
N GLN A 238 12.47 4.36 9.67
CA GLN A 238 11.73 3.32 10.36
C GLN A 238 11.73 2.00 9.62
N GLU A 239 12.10 1.96 8.34
CA GLU A 239 11.89 0.77 7.49
C GLU A 239 13.12 -0.17 7.48
N TRP A 240 13.73 -0.40 8.65
CA TRP A 240 14.86 -1.33 8.80
C TRP A 240 14.39 -2.66 9.36
N PHE A 241 15.03 -3.77 9.00
CA PHE A 241 14.61 -5.12 9.34
C PHE A 241 15.82 -5.96 9.72
N GLN A 242 15.85 -6.44 10.96
CA GLN A 242 16.89 -7.34 11.46
C GLN A 242 16.54 -8.78 11.11
N CYS A 243 16.75 -9.16 9.86
CA CYS A 243 16.43 -10.48 9.31
C CYS A 243 17.45 -10.87 8.23
N SER A 244 17.41 -12.13 7.79
CA SER A 244 18.26 -12.56 6.68
C SER A 244 17.75 -12.02 5.35
N ILE A 245 18.66 -11.90 4.37
CA ILE A 245 18.28 -11.43 3.03
C ILE A 245 17.31 -12.40 2.37
N GLU A 246 17.47 -13.70 2.57
CA GLU A 246 16.60 -14.74 2.00
C GLU A 246 15.16 -14.62 2.51
N LEU A 247 14.97 -14.24 3.77
CA LEU A 247 13.63 -14.01 4.31
C LEU A 247 13.00 -12.75 3.69
N ALA A 248 13.78 -11.68 3.59
CA ALA A 248 13.30 -10.42 3.00
C ALA A 248 12.96 -10.58 1.52
N THR A 249 13.84 -11.19 0.72
CA THR A 249 13.61 -11.39 -0.72
C THR A 249 12.42 -12.29 -0.98
N ARG A 250 12.28 -13.40 -0.22
CA ARG A 250 11.12 -14.28 -0.34
C ARG A 250 9.81 -13.53 -0.11
N SER A 251 9.73 -12.71 0.94
CA SER A 251 8.52 -11.91 1.22
C SER A 251 8.21 -10.94 0.08
N MET A 252 9.24 -10.22 -0.41
CA MET A 252 9.11 -9.27 -1.53
C MET A 252 8.65 -9.96 -2.82
N ASP A 253 9.31 -11.06 -3.18
CA ASP A 253 9.02 -11.82 -4.40
C ASP A 253 7.62 -12.42 -4.34
N ASN A 254 7.25 -13.03 -3.21
CA ASN A 254 5.96 -13.67 -3.05
C ASN A 254 4.79 -12.68 -3.11
N PHE A 255 4.88 -11.53 -2.43
CA PHE A 255 3.83 -10.51 -2.54
C PHE A 255 3.76 -9.91 -3.94
N SER A 256 4.90 -9.65 -4.57
CA SER A 256 4.90 -9.17 -5.96
C SER A 256 4.24 -10.17 -6.89
N LYS A 257 4.60 -11.45 -6.78
CA LYS A 257 4.02 -12.54 -7.57
C LYS A 257 2.52 -12.64 -7.35
N TRP A 258 2.07 -12.64 -6.09
CA TRP A 258 0.65 -12.69 -5.76
C TRP A 258 -0.13 -11.51 -6.37
N LEU A 259 0.40 -10.28 -6.27
CA LEU A 259 -0.24 -9.10 -6.84
C LEU A 259 -0.33 -9.14 -8.36
N VAL A 260 0.68 -9.71 -9.04
CA VAL A 260 0.73 -9.84 -10.50
C VAL A 260 -0.16 -10.98 -11.00
N GLU A 261 -0.04 -12.17 -10.42
CA GLU A 261 -0.69 -13.37 -10.96
C GLU A 261 -2.14 -13.51 -10.50
N ALA A 262 -2.44 -13.14 -9.25
CA ALA A 262 -3.79 -13.27 -8.71
C ALA A 262 -4.68 -12.06 -8.96
N GLU A 263 -4.08 -10.90 -9.26
CA GLU A 263 -4.74 -9.60 -9.37
C GLU A 263 -5.83 -9.43 -8.29
N PRO A 264 -5.48 -9.44 -7.00
CA PRO A 264 -6.45 -9.74 -5.93
C PRO A 264 -7.44 -8.59 -5.66
N TYR A 265 -7.25 -7.43 -6.30
CA TYR A 265 -8.10 -6.25 -6.17
C TYR A 265 -8.95 -6.05 -7.43
N ASP A 266 -10.16 -5.55 -7.27
CA ASP A 266 -11.02 -5.12 -8.38
C ASP A 266 -10.65 -3.72 -8.89
N GLY A 267 -11.33 -3.28 -9.96
CA GLY A 267 -11.09 -1.95 -10.56
C GLY A 267 -11.40 -0.76 -9.64
N TYR A 268 -12.11 -1.00 -8.53
CA TYR A 268 -12.39 0.01 -7.50
C TYR A 268 -11.40 -0.07 -6.32
N GLY A 269 -10.47 -1.02 -6.35
CA GLY A 269 -9.46 -1.23 -5.32
C GLY A 269 -9.94 -2.05 -4.13
N PHE A 270 -11.11 -2.69 -4.20
CA PHE A 270 -11.54 -3.61 -3.15
C PHE A 270 -10.95 -4.99 -3.38
N LEU A 271 -10.62 -5.69 -2.29
CA LEU A 271 -10.18 -7.07 -2.38
C LEU A 271 -11.32 -7.93 -2.94
N LYS A 272 -11.05 -8.71 -3.98
CA LYS A 272 -12.03 -9.61 -4.61
C LYS A 272 -12.61 -10.58 -3.57
N SER A 273 -13.88 -10.94 -3.76
CA SER A 273 -14.66 -11.66 -2.75
C SER A 273 -14.10 -13.03 -2.38
N GLU A 274 -13.50 -13.73 -3.36
CA GLU A 274 -12.84 -15.01 -3.22
C GLU A 274 -11.60 -14.90 -2.33
N TRP A 275 -10.77 -13.87 -2.54
CA TRP A 275 -9.59 -13.59 -1.72
C TRP A 275 -9.97 -13.19 -0.30
N LYS A 276 -11.00 -12.37 -0.16
CA LYS A 276 -11.53 -11.99 1.16
C LYS A 276 -11.97 -13.23 1.96
N LYS A 277 -12.80 -14.09 1.35
CA LYS A 277 -13.27 -15.34 1.98
C LYS A 277 -12.12 -16.29 2.32
N PHE A 278 -11.13 -16.41 1.44
CA PHE A 278 -9.95 -17.24 1.65
C PHE A 278 -9.14 -16.77 2.88
N ILE A 279 -8.81 -15.49 2.94
CA ILE A 279 -8.03 -14.89 4.03
C ILE A 279 -8.79 -14.94 5.36
N GLU A 280 -10.07 -14.57 5.38
CA GLU A 280 -10.91 -14.67 6.59
C GLU A 280 -11.10 -16.14 7.01
N GLY A 281 -11.12 -17.07 6.06
CA GLY A 281 -11.12 -18.51 6.31
C GLY A 281 -9.83 -18.99 6.98
N MET A 282 -8.67 -18.47 6.56
CA MET A 282 -7.40 -18.76 7.22
C MET A 282 -7.35 -18.25 8.65
N GLU A 283 -7.75 -16.99 8.88
CA GLU A 283 -7.78 -16.42 10.24
C GLU A 283 -8.70 -17.20 11.17
N ARG A 284 -9.92 -17.55 10.71
CA ARG A 284 -10.84 -18.38 11.50
C ARG A 284 -10.29 -19.77 11.83
N ALA A 285 -9.47 -20.33 10.94
CA ALA A 285 -8.81 -21.61 11.16
C ALA A 285 -7.52 -21.48 12.02
N GLY A 286 -7.17 -20.27 12.48
CA GLY A 286 -5.92 -20.02 13.22
C GLY A 286 -4.65 -20.20 12.38
N ARG A 287 -4.76 -20.22 11.05
CA ARG A 287 -3.61 -20.31 10.15
C ARG A 287 -3.01 -18.93 9.93
N GLN A 288 -1.69 -18.84 10.01
CA GLN A 288 -0.99 -17.58 9.78
C GLN A 288 -1.09 -17.20 8.30
N VAL A 289 -1.56 -15.98 8.03
CA VAL A 289 -1.49 -15.39 6.69
C VAL A 289 -0.09 -14.82 6.50
N THR A 290 0.59 -15.28 5.45
CA THR A 290 1.94 -14.93 5.02
C THR A 290 1.95 -14.74 3.51
N SER A 291 3.01 -14.15 2.95
CA SER A 291 3.16 -14.05 1.50
C SER A 291 3.20 -15.42 0.83
N GLN A 292 3.80 -16.43 1.48
CA GLN A 292 3.86 -17.81 0.97
C GLN A 292 2.47 -18.45 0.92
N SER A 293 1.69 -18.35 2.00
CA SER A 293 0.35 -18.96 2.05
C SER A 293 -0.67 -18.34 1.10
N LEU A 294 -0.37 -17.18 0.51
CA LEU A 294 -1.20 -16.56 -0.52
C LEU A 294 -0.89 -17.10 -1.93
N LEU A 295 0.22 -17.83 -2.08
CA LEU A 295 0.63 -18.49 -3.31
C LEU A 295 0.37 -20.00 -3.31
N ASP A 296 0.24 -20.61 -2.12
CA ASP A 296 -0.08 -22.03 -1.90
C ASP A 296 -1.56 -22.34 -2.13
#